data_AF-A0A9E1MFI8-F1
#
_entry.id   AF-A0A9E1MFI8-F1
#
_cell.length_a   1.000
_cell.length_b   1.000
_cell.length_c   1.000
_cell.angle_alpha   90.00
_cell.angle_beta   90.00
_cell.angle_gamma   90.00
#
_symmetry.space_group_name_H-M   'P 1'
#
loop_
_entity.id
_entity.type
_entity.pdbx_description
1 polymer ?
#
loop_
_entity_poly.entity_id
_entity_poly.type
_entity_poly.pdbx_seq_one_letter_code
_entity_poly.pdbx_strand_id
1 'polypeptide(L)'
;MKFGELTEEEFRTYLNESALKTFLQTPEIGKLRKKGGWEVVYLGVKENEKVIAATMLVSQKNFFNSYEFYASRGPLLDFQNEELVSFFFEELLRYTKSKNGYILRIDPYLIYHERDIDGNVVENGVNHESVVSLLKKIGFKRREHPEQVRYMFSIDLGKTEEELMKSFRSNVRNYIRKTEKMGITVKELTKEELPSLKKITEETGKRKGFVDKPLTYYEDMYDLYHDRGEIRYLLATIHLEEYLNNLNEELKEYENTLANTEDIHS
;
A
#
# COMPACT_ATOMS: atom_id res chain seq x y z
N MET A 1 -1.61 31.07 -6.42
CA MET A 1 -2.02 29.74 -6.90
C MET A 1 -2.48 29.72 -8.37
N LYS A 2 -1.97 28.80 -9.18
CA LYS A 2 -2.38 28.52 -10.58
C LYS A 2 -2.62 27.03 -10.77
N PHE A 3 -3.82 26.62 -11.15
CA PHE A 3 -4.15 25.24 -11.49
C PHE A 3 -3.78 24.91 -12.93
N GLY A 4 -3.31 23.69 -13.20
CA GLY A 4 -3.03 23.24 -14.57
C GLY A 4 -2.47 21.82 -14.64
N GLU A 5 -2.15 21.41 -15.87
CA GLU A 5 -1.43 20.16 -16.12
C GLU A 5 0.04 20.28 -15.69
N LEU A 6 0.55 19.21 -15.10
CA LEU A 6 1.96 19.05 -14.73
C LEU A 6 2.63 18.10 -15.70
N THR A 7 3.93 18.27 -15.91
CA THR A 7 4.73 17.22 -16.56
C THR A 7 4.86 16.01 -15.63
N GLU A 8 5.17 14.84 -16.17
CA GLU A 8 5.45 13.64 -15.34
C GLU A 8 6.61 13.90 -14.36
N GLU A 9 7.61 14.67 -14.77
CA GLU A 9 8.76 15.05 -13.94
C GLU A 9 8.35 15.94 -12.78
N GLU A 10 7.60 17.01 -13.03
CA GLU A 10 7.09 17.92 -11.99
C GLU A 10 6.22 17.16 -10.97
N PHE A 11 5.33 16.31 -11.47
CA PHE A 11 4.48 15.48 -10.65
C PHE A 11 5.30 14.50 -9.80
N ARG A 12 6.29 13.82 -10.39
CA ARG A 12 7.13 12.86 -9.66
C ARG A 12 7.99 13.51 -8.58
N THR A 13 8.55 14.69 -8.86
CA THR A 13 9.32 15.45 -7.88
C THR A 13 8.46 15.75 -6.66
N TYR A 14 7.26 16.31 -6.88
CA TYR A 14 6.34 16.61 -5.78
C TYR A 14 5.82 15.34 -5.06
N LEU A 15 5.54 14.26 -5.80
CA LEU A 15 5.15 12.96 -5.22
C LEU A 15 6.21 12.43 -4.24
N ASN A 16 7.51 12.58 -4.57
CA ASN A 16 8.60 12.08 -3.74
C ASN A 16 8.80 12.88 -2.45
N GLU A 17 8.39 14.15 -2.43
CA GLU A 17 8.47 15.03 -1.25
C GLU A 17 7.20 14.98 -0.39
N SER A 18 6.09 14.45 -0.92
CA SER A 18 4.79 14.44 -0.27
C SER A 18 4.71 13.40 0.86
N ALA A 19 4.22 13.83 2.03
CA ALA A 19 3.86 12.93 3.14
C ALA A 19 2.69 11.97 2.78
N LEU A 20 1.92 12.29 1.74
CA LEU A 20 0.81 11.46 1.24
C LEU A 20 1.24 10.53 0.10
N LYS A 21 2.56 10.37 -0.12
CA LYS A 21 3.10 9.49 -1.15
C LYS A 21 2.50 8.09 -1.04
N THR A 22 2.03 7.60 -2.18
CA THR A 22 1.43 6.27 -2.31
C THR A 22 1.76 5.73 -3.69
N PHE A 23 1.99 4.43 -3.80
CA PHE A 23 2.24 3.79 -5.09
C PHE A 23 1.05 3.98 -6.05
N LEU A 24 -0.17 4.19 -5.52
CA LEU A 24 -1.38 4.42 -6.34
C LEU A 24 -1.41 5.79 -7.06
N GLN A 25 -0.52 6.71 -6.68
CA GLN A 25 -0.33 8.01 -7.31
C GLN A 25 1.02 8.09 -8.05
N THR A 26 1.61 6.97 -8.46
CA THR A 26 2.84 6.99 -9.28
C THR A 26 2.52 6.99 -10.78
N PRO A 27 3.41 7.57 -11.62
CA PRO A 27 3.31 7.42 -13.07
C PRO A 27 3.32 5.96 -13.54
N GLU A 28 3.98 5.07 -12.79
CA GLU A 28 4.00 3.62 -13.03
C GLU A 28 2.58 3.02 -12.98
N ILE A 29 1.77 3.32 -11.95
CA ILE A 29 0.34 2.95 -11.95
C ILE A 29 -0.40 3.62 -13.11
N GLY A 30 -0.06 4.86 -13.45
CA GLY A 30 -0.59 5.53 -14.64
C GLY A 30 -0.38 4.71 -15.92
N LYS A 31 0.84 4.20 -16.15
CA LYS A 31 1.17 3.34 -17.29
C LYS A 31 0.34 2.04 -17.28
N LEU A 32 0.16 1.41 -16.12
CA LEU A 32 -0.69 0.22 -15.98
C LEU A 32 -2.17 0.53 -16.28
N ARG A 33 -2.69 1.66 -15.79
CA ARG A 33 -4.07 2.11 -16.06
C ARG A 33 -4.29 2.37 -17.55
N LYS A 34 -3.30 2.95 -18.25
CA LYS A 34 -3.34 3.12 -19.72
C LYS A 34 -3.48 1.81 -20.47
N LYS A 35 -2.79 0.74 -20.06
CA LYS A 35 -2.98 -0.61 -20.64
C LYS A 35 -4.43 -1.10 -20.49
N GLY A 36 -5.09 -0.72 -19.40
CA GLY A 36 -6.51 -1.00 -19.14
C GLY A 36 -7.49 -0.05 -19.84
N GLY A 37 -7.04 0.81 -20.76
CA GLY A 37 -7.89 1.72 -21.52
C GLY A 37 -8.28 3.01 -20.79
N TRP A 38 -7.60 3.35 -19.69
CA TRP A 38 -7.78 4.62 -19.00
C TRP A 38 -6.86 5.70 -19.59
N GLU A 39 -7.37 6.92 -19.68
CA GLU A 39 -6.55 8.10 -19.88
C GLU A 39 -5.93 8.53 -18.55
N VAL A 40 -4.77 9.18 -18.60
CA VAL A 40 -4.06 9.65 -17.41
C VAL A 40 -3.55 11.05 -17.67
N VAL A 41 -3.83 11.95 -16.73
CA VAL A 41 -3.30 13.31 -16.68
C VAL A 41 -2.76 13.58 -15.29
N TYR A 42 -1.69 14.37 -15.21
CA TYR A 42 -1.19 14.90 -13.94
C TYR A 42 -1.65 16.34 -13.83
N LEU A 43 -2.38 16.65 -12.76
CA LEU A 43 -2.90 17.99 -12.49
C LEU A 43 -2.29 18.49 -11.19
N GLY A 44 -2.14 19.81 -11.05
CA GLY A 44 -1.63 20.39 -9.82
C GLY A 44 -1.83 21.88 -9.73
N VAL A 45 -1.39 22.43 -8.60
CA VAL A 45 -1.38 23.86 -8.32
C VAL A 45 0.06 24.31 -8.15
N LYS A 46 0.42 25.35 -8.88
CA LYS A 46 1.71 26.03 -8.73
C LYS A 46 1.54 27.37 -8.01
N GLU A 47 2.52 27.70 -7.19
CA GLU A 47 2.70 29.02 -6.59
C GLU A 47 4.17 29.40 -6.70
N ASN A 48 4.46 30.54 -7.32
CA ASN A 48 5.83 30.97 -7.63
C ASN A 48 6.64 29.86 -8.35
N GLU A 49 6.04 29.24 -9.37
CA GLU A 49 6.56 28.08 -10.13
C GLU A 49 6.80 26.78 -9.32
N LYS A 50 6.58 26.79 -8.00
CA LYS A 50 6.67 25.59 -7.16
C LYS A 50 5.33 24.85 -7.12
N VAL A 51 5.34 23.53 -7.31
CA VAL A 51 4.16 22.68 -7.11
C VAL A 51 3.84 22.59 -5.62
N ILE A 52 2.61 22.95 -5.24
CA ILE A 52 2.12 22.92 -3.85
C ILE A 52 0.95 21.94 -3.64
N ALA A 53 0.41 21.39 -4.72
CA ALA A 53 -0.60 20.34 -4.73
C ALA A 53 -0.54 19.58 -6.05
N ALA A 54 -0.79 18.28 -6.04
CA ALA A 54 -0.79 17.48 -7.25
C ALA A 54 -1.75 16.28 -7.17
N THR A 55 -2.18 15.77 -8.31
CA THR A 55 -2.88 14.49 -8.43
C THR A 55 -2.63 13.88 -9.80
N MET A 56 -2.39 12.57 -9.83
CA MET A 56 -2.68 11.76 -11.01
C MET A 56 -4.19 11.54 -11.05
N LEU A 57 -4.81 11.98 -12.14
CA LEU A 57 -6.23 11.78 -12.42
C LEU A 57 -6.35 10.80 -13.59
N VAL A 58 -7.06 9.70 -13.37
CA VAL A 58 -7.38 8.75 -14.43
C VAL A 58 -8.81 8.95 -14.90
N SER A 59 -9.05 8.75 -16.20
CA SER A 59 -10.39 8.87 -16.76
C SER A 59 -10.75 7.80 -17.78
N GLN A 60 -12.03 7.46 -17.83
CA GLN A 60 -12.58 6.54 -18.83
C GLN A 60 -13.93 7.07 -19.30
N LYS A 61 -14.19 6.93 -20.60
CA LYS A 61 -15.46 7.31 -21.21
C LYS A 61 -16.49 6.18 -21.13
N ASN A 62 -17.74 6.55 -20.86
CA ASN A 62 -18.88 5.65 -21.01
C ASN A 62 -19.41 5.65 -22.45
N PHE A 63 -20.47 4.86 -22.70
CA PHE A 63 -21.12 4.77 -24.02
C PHE A 63 -21.73 6.11 -24.52
N PHE A 64 -22.00 7.05 -23.61
CA PHE A 64 -22.56 8.39 -23.92
C PHE A 64 -21.49 9.48 -24.05
N ASN A 65 -20.22 9.12 -24.30
CA ASN A 65 -19.10 10.06 -24.39
C ASN A 65 -18.96 10.99 -23.17
N SER A 66 -19.39 10.52 -22.00
CA SER A 66 -19.21 11.21 -20.72
C SER A 66 -18.13 10.52 -19.91
N TYR A 67 -17.37 11.28 -19.13
CA TYR A 67 -16.18 10.78 -18.46
C TYR A 67 -16.41 10.51 -16.98
N GLU A 68 -15.92 9.36 -16.53
CA GLU A 68 -15.66 9.10 -15.13
C GLU A 68 -14.20 9.48 -14.84
N PHE A 69 -13.99 10.23 -13.76
CA PHE A 69 -12.68 10.62 -13.26
C PHE A 69 -12.40 9.99 -11.90
N TYR A 70 -11.16 9.58 -11.67
CA TYR A 70 -10.74 9.00 -10.40
C TYR A 70 -9.31 9.41 -10.04
N ALA A 71 -9.14 9.97 -8.83
CA ALA A 71 -7.84 10.24 -8.23
C ALA A 71 -7.57 9.19 -7.13
N SER A 72 -7.07 8.02 -7.52
CA SER A 72 -6.84 6.90 -6.58
C SER A 72 -5.83 7.25 -5.51
N ARG A 73 -6.22 7.27 -4.24
CA ARG A 73 -5.42 7.75 -3.10
C ARG A 73 -4.91 9.18 -3.20
N GLY A 74 -5.40 9.94 -4.17
CA GLY A 74 -5.13 11.36 -4.34
C GLY A 74 -6.28 12.23 -3.85
N PRO A 75 -6.12 13.56 -3.89
CA PRO A 75 -4.90 14.27 -4.30
C PRO A 75 -3.81 14.29 -3.21
N LEU A 76 -2.61 14.69 -3.63
CA LEU A 76 -1.44 14.96 -2.79
C LEU A 76 -1.39 16.46 -2.48
N LEU A 77 -1.93 16.88 -1.33
CA LEU A 77 -1.91 18.28 -0.89
C LEU A 77 -2.00 18.37 0.63
N ASP A 78 -1.63 19.52 1.18
CA ASP A 78 -1.80 19.80 2.60
C ASP A 78 -3.29 20.05 2.91
N PHE A 79 -3.94 19.05 3.50
CA PHE A 79 -5.36 19.13 3.88
C PHE A 79 -5.64 20.04 5.08
N GLN A 80 -4.61 20.54 5.77
CA GLN A 80 -4.77 21.54 6.82
C GLN A 80 -4.89 22.96 6.25
N ASN A 81 -4.41 23.18 5.02
CA ASN A 81 -4.56 24.45 4.31
C ASN A 81 -5.93 24.51 3.60
N GLU A 82 -6.95 25.00 4.31
CA GLU A 82 -8.33 25.08 3.78
C GLU A 82 -8.46 25.90 2.50
N GLU A 83 -7.64 26.95 2.33
CA GLU A 83 -7.62 27.79 1.12
C GLU A 83 -7.13 26.97 -0.08
N LEU A 84 -6.01 26.26 0.07
CA LEU A 84 -5.46 25.39 -0.97
C LEU A 84 -6.41 24.23 -1.31
N VAL A 85 -7.00 23.60 -0.29
CA VAL A 85 -7.98 22.52 -0.48
C VAL A 85 -9.17 23.01 -1.31
N SER A 86 -9.75 24.15 -0.92
CA SER A 86 -10.91 24.72 -1.62
C SER A 86 -10.56 25.09 -3.05
N PHE A 87 -9.45 25.81 -3.25
CA PHE A 87 -8.96 26.18 -4.58
C PHE A 87 -8.72 24.95 -5.47
N PHE A 88 -8.03 23.93 -4.96
CA PHE A 88 -7.70 22.72 -5.71
C PHE A 88 -8.96 21.99 -6.18
N PHE A 89 -9.92 21.75 -5.28
CA PHE A 89 -11.12 20.99 -5.64
C PHE A 89 -12.09 21.79 -6.49
N GLU A 90 -12.20 23.11 -6.31
CA GLU A 90 -13.00 23.96 -7.20
C GLU A 90 -12.48 23.89 -8.64
N GLU A 91 -11.17 24.05 -8.83
CA GLU A 91 -10.54 23.99 -10.15
C GLU A 91 -10.58 22.57 -10.75
N LEU A 92 -10.38 21.53 -9.94
CA LEU A 92 -10.55 20.14 -10.37
C LEU A 92 -11.99 19.85 -10.83
N LEU A 93 -13.01 20.38 -10.13
CA LEU A 93 -14.40 20.26 -10.53
C LEU A 93 -14.68 21.03 -11.83
N ARG A 94 -14.11 22.22 -12.03
CA ARG A 94 -14.19 22.94 -13.32
C ARG A 94 -13.55 22.14 -14.44
N TYR A 95 -12.35 21.60 -14.21
CA TYR A 95 -11.62 20.79 -15.18
C TYR A 95 -12.44 19.57 -15.61
N THR A 96 -12.93 18.77 -14.65
CA THR A 96 -13.73 17.57 -14.96
C THR A 96 -15.03 17.90 -15.69
N LYS A 97 -15.75 18.96 -15.31
CA LYS A 97 -16.95 19.44 -16.03
C LYS A 97 -16.63 19.88 -17.46
N SER A 98 -15.51 20.57 -17.68
CA SER A 98 -15.10 20.99 -19.04
C SER A 98 -14.85 19.82 -19.99
N LYS A 99 -14.60 18.63 -19.43
CA LYS A 99 -14.36 17.37 -20.15
C LYS A 99 -15.61 16.47 -20.19
N ASN A 100 -16.81 17.01 -20.00
CA ASN A 100 -18.06 16.24 -19.94
C ASN A 100 -18.04 15.14 -18.85
N GLY A 101 -17.46 15.46 -17.69
CA GLY A 101 -17.39 14.56 -16.54
C GLY A 101 -18.72 14.39 -15.83
N TYR A 102 -19.15 13.14 -15.62
CA TYR A 102 -20.39 12.81 -14.88
C TYR A 102 -20.12 12.36 -13.44
N ILE A 103 -18.93 11.81 -13.16
CA ILE A 103 -18.50 11.40 -11.82
C ILE A 103 -17.02 11.77 -11.62
N LEU A 104 -16.71 12.36 -10.46
CA LEU A 104 -15.35 12.47 -9.93
C LEU A 104 -15.26 11.69 -8.63
N ARG A 105 -14.36 10.71 -8.58
CA ARG A 105 -14.04 9.94 -7.38
C ARG A 105 -12.69 10.35 -6.82
N ILE A 106 -12.63 10.44 -5.50
CA ILE A 106 -11.40 10.62 -4.74
C ILE A 106 -11.44 9.72 -3.50
N ASP A 107 -10.27 9.34 -3.01
CA ASP A 107 -10.11 8.59 -1.77
C ASP A 107 -8.75 8.90 -1.12
N PRO A 108 -8.50 10.15 -0.71
CA PRO A 108 -7.19 10.63 -0.28
C PRO A 108 -6.51 9.72 0.74
N TYR A 109 -5.18 9.60 0.68
CA TYR A 109 -4.40 8.74 1.58
C TYR A 109 -4.23 9.33 2.98
N LEU A 110 -5.35 9.68 3.62
CA LEU A 110 -5.41 10.35 4.91
C LEU A 110 -6.07 9.45 5.96
N ILE A 111 -5.50 9.41 7.16
CA ILE A 111 -6.14 8.76 8.32
C ILE A 111 -7.40 9.54 8.66
N TYR A 112 -8.57 8.90 8.67
CA TYR A 112 -9.80 9.56 9.10
C TYR A 112 -9.85 9.70 10.63
N HIS A 113 -9.78 8.56 11.32
CA HIS A 113 -9.60 8.45 12.76
C HIS A 113 -8.56 7.35 13.00
N GLU A 114 -7.59 7.64 13.85
CA GLU A 114 -6.62 6.65 14.30
C GLU A 114 -7.31 5.55 15.10
N ARG A 115 -6.89 4.30 14.87
CA ARG A 115 -7.47 3.13 15.54
C ARG A 115 -6.39 2.20 16.05
N ASP A 116 -6.67 1.60 17.21
CA ASP A 116 -5.86 0.53 17.76
C ASP A 116 -6.09 -0.81 17.01
N ILE A 117 -5.37 -1.86 17.44
CA ILE A 117 -5.45 -3.20 16.82
C ILE A 117 -6.82 -3.88 16.97
N ASP A 118 -7.61 -3.46 17.96
CA ASP A 118 -8.95 -3.97 18.22
C ASP A 118 -10.03 -3.11 17.54
N GLY A 119 -9.62 -2.04 16.85
CA GLY A 119 -10.46 -1.15 16.08
C GLY A 119 -11.10 -0.03 16.91
N ASN A 120 -10.68 0.20 18.15
CA ASN A 120 -11.16 1.34 18.94
C ASN A 120 -10.48 2.63 18.48
N VAL A 121 -11.18 3.76 18.65
CA VAL A 121 -10.58 5.08 18.38
C VAL A 121 -9.54 5.37 19.45
N VAL A 122 -8.34 5.76 19.03
CA VAL A 122 -7.26 6.14 19.96
C VAL A 122 -7.58 7.52 20.54
N GLU A 123 -7.59 7.61 21.88
CA GLU A 123 -7.81 8.88 22.58
C GLU A 123 -6.68 9.87 22.25
N ASN A 124 -7.03 11.10 21.86
CA ASN A 124 -6.09 12.11 21.36
C ASN A 124 -5.24 11.68 20.14
N GLY A 125 -5.66 10.63 19.43
CA GLY A 125 -5.02 10.20 18.18
C GLY A 125 -5.38 11.09 17.00
N VAL A 126 -4.85 10.75 15.83
CA VAL A 126 -5.12 11.48 14.58
C VAL A 126 -6.63 11.52 14.28
N ASN A 127 -7.14 12.73 14.00
CA ASN A 127 -8.55 12.96 13.65
C ASN A 127 -8.65 14.02 12.54
N HIS A 128 -9.16 13.61 11.38
CA HIS A 128 -9.37 14.47 10.21
C HIS A 128 -10.85 14.62 9.84
N GLU A 129 -11.75 14.67 10.83
CA GLU A 129 -13.19 14.95 10.61
C GLU A 129 -13.43 16.31 9.93
N SER A 130 -12.59 17.31 10.22
CA SER A 130 -12.64 18.63 9.58
C SER A 130 -12.46 18.53 8.06
N VAL A 131 -11.50 17.71 7.60
CA VAL A 131 -11.24 17.46 6.17
C VAL A 131 -12.45 16.83 5.50
N VAL A 132 -13.05 15.80 6.13
CA VAL A 132 -14.28 15.17 5.62
C VAL A 132 -15.43 16.17 5.53
N SER A 133 -15.56 17.05 6.53
CA SER A 133 -16.58 18.09 6.55
C SER A 133 -16.36 19.12 5.43
N LEU A 134 -15.12 19.52 5.17
CA LEU A 134 -14.74 20.41 4.08
C LEU A 134 -15.07 19.79 2.70
N LEU A 135 -14.71 18.52 2.48
CA LEU A 135 -15.04 17.81 1.24
C LEU A 135 -16.56 17.71 1.02
N LYS A 136 -17.34 17.48 2.08
CA LYS A 136 -18.81 17.50 2.00
C LYS A 136 -19.35 18.89 1.61
N LYS A 137 -18.79 19.97 2.16
CA LYS A 137 -19.18 21.36 1.81
C LYS A 137 -18.90 21.66 0.33
N ILE A 138 -17.80 21.15 -0.22
CA ILE A 138 -17.45 21.27 -1.64
C ILE A 138 -18.41 20.48 -2.54
N GLY A 139 -19.11 19.48 -1.99
CA GLY A 139 -20.15 18.71 -2.68
C GLY A 139 -19.82 17.22 -2.85
N PHE A 140 -18.71 16.73 -2.29
CA PHE A 140 -18.42 15.31 -2.29
C PHE A 140 -19.39 14.54 -1.41
N LYS A 141 -19.82 13.38 -1.90
CA LYS A 141 -20.67 12.45 -1.17
C LYS A 141 -19.89 11.19 -0.83
N ARG A 142 -20.14 10.63 0.35
CA ARG A 142 -19.50 9.38 0.75
C ARG A 142 -20.00 8.24 -0.12
N ARG A 143 -19.08 7.46 -0.69
CA ARG A 143 -19.39 6.25 -1.44
C ARG A 143 -19.53 5.06 -0.49
N GLU A 144 -20.57 4.26 -0.69
CA GLU A 144 -20.83 3.05 0.12
C GLU A 144 -19.79 1.96 -0.15
N HIS A 145 -19.47 1.73 -1.43
CA HIS A 145 -18.51 0.73 -1.89
C HIS A 145 -17.24 1.42 -2.45
N PRO A 146 -16.25 1.75 -1.60
CA PRO A 146 -14.99 2.32 -2.06
C PRO A 146 -14.18 1.29 -2.86
N GLU A 147 -13.37 1.76 -3.81
CA GLU A 147 -12.43 0.89 -4.56
C GLU A 147 -11.27 0.43 -3.66
N GLN A 148 -10.79 1.30 -2.78
CA GLN A 148 -9.70 1.02 -1.85
C GLN A 148 -10.20 0.66 -0.45
N VAL A 149 -9.43 -0.17 0.25
CA VAL A 149 -9.67 -0.51 1.66
C VAL A 149 -9.54 0.73 2.55
N ARG A 150 -10.42 0.85 3.55
CA ARG A 150 -10.42 2.01 4.47
C ARG A 150 -9.71 1.76 5.79
N TYR A 151 -9.46 0.48 6.11
CA TYR A 151 -8.75 0.05 7.30
C TYR A 151 -7.46 -0.62 6.85
N MET A 152 -6.35 -0.18 7.43
CA MET A 152 -5.02 -0.68 7.13
C MET A 152 -4.34 -0.96 8.46
N PHE A 153 -3.76 -2.14 8.61
CA PHE A 153 -2.83 -2.41 9.69
C PHE A 153 -1.47 -1.86 9.26
N SER A 154 -0.93 -0.93 10.05
CA SER A 154 0.35 -0.28 9.78
C SER A 154 1.29 -0.50 10.95
N ILE A 155 2.55 -0.76 10.63
CA ILE A 155 3.64 -0.90 11.60
C ILE A 155 4.57 0.29 11.39
N ASP A 156 4.89 0.99 12.47
CA ASP A 156 5.87 2.06 12.46
C ASP A 156 7.29 1.48 12.45
N LEU A 157 8.03 1.76 11.38
CA LEU A 157 9.41 1.33 11.17
C LEU A 157 10.44 2.36 11.67
N GLY A 158 10.03 3.46 12.31
CA GLY A 158 10.93 4.40 12.99
C GLY A 158 11.57 3.84 14.27
N LYS A 159 11.35 2.55 14.56
CA LYS A 159 11.82 1.84 15.76
C LYS A 159 12.99 0.92 15.43
N THR A 160 13.80 0.60 16.43
CA THR A 160 14.79 -0.47 16.31
C THR A 160 14.12 -1.83 16.15
N GLU A 161 14.85 -2.82 15.60
CA GLU A 161 14.35 -4.19 15.47
C GLU A 161 13.90 -4.78 16.81
N GLU A 162 14.66 -4.53 17.89
CA GLU A 162 14.34 -5.02 19.22
C GLU A 162 13.01 -4.42 19.75
N GLU A 163 12.83 -3.11 19.61
CA GLU A 163 11.60 -2.42 19.99
C GLU A 163 10.41 -2.88 19.17
N LEU A 164 10.61 -3.07 17.86
CA LEU A 164 9.59 -3.58 16.96
C LEU A 164 9.17 -5.00 17.36
N MET A 165 10.14 -5.88 17.59
CA MET A 165 9.88 -7.25 18.04
C MET A 165 9.13 -7.27 19.37
N LYS A 166 9.49 -6.42 20.33
CA LYS A 166 8.77 -6.28 21.61
C LYS A 166 7.32 -5.81 21.43
N SER A 167 7.03 -5.01 20.41
CA SER A 167 5.68 -4.51 20.12
C SER A 167 4.71 -5.58 19.61
N PHE A 168 5.22 -6.69 19.05
CA PHE A 168 4.38 -7.78 18.56
C PHE A 168 3.77 -8.59 19.70
N ARG A 169 2.62 -9.22 19.47
CA ARG A 169 2.00 -10.19 20.40
C ARG A 169 2.97 -11.36 20.67
N SER A 170 2.92 -11.93 21.86
CA SER A 170 3.86 -12.99 22.30
C SER A 170 3.89 -14.20 21.38
N ASN A 171 2.73 -14.65 20.89
CA ASN A 171 2.61 -15.74 19.94
C ASN A 171 3.27 -15.41 18.59
N VAL A 172 3.15 -14.16 18.10
CA VAL A 172 3.80 -13.71 16.87
C VAL A 172 5.32 -13.76 17.02
N ARG A 173 5.87 -13.25 18.13
CA ARG A 173 7.32 -13.35 18.41
C ARG A 173 7.79 -14.80 18.44
N ASN A 174 7.01 -15.69 19.05
CA ASN A 174 7.33 -17.11 19.11
C ASN A 174 7.31 -17.76 17.72
N TYR A 175 6.37 -17.37 16.85
CA TYR A 175 6.35 -17.86 15.47
C TYR A 175 7.55 -17.38 14.67
N ILE A 176 7.96 -16.11 14.79
CA ILE A 176 9.16 -15.58 14.11
C ILE A 176 10.42 -16.37 14.53
N ARG A 177 10.63 -16.55 15.84
CA ARG A 177 11.78 -17.35 16.35
C ARG A 177 11.71 -18.81 15.91
N LYS A 178 10.51 -19.38 15.83
CA LYS A 178 10.32 -20.74 15.35
C LYS A 178 10.68 -20.86 13.88
N THR A 179 10.31 -19.88 13.04
CA THR A 179 10.66 -19.92 11.61
C THR A 179 12.16 -19.89 11.40
N GLU A 180 12.92 -19.14 12.22
CA GLU A 180 14.38 -19.13 12.20
C GLU A 180 14.96 -20.52 12.56
N LYS A 181 14.49 -21.13 13.66
CA LYS A 181 14.91 -22.49 14.05
C LYS A 181 14.61 -23.56 12.99
N MET A 182 13.53 -23.37 12.24
CA MET A 182 13.12 -24.28 11.17
C MET A 182 14.00 -24.19 9.91
N GLY A 183 15.00 -23.30 9.86
CA GLY A 183 15.80 -23.10 8.66
C GLY A 183 14.99 -22.53 7.49
N ILE A 184 13.95 -21.74 7.80
CA ILE A 184 13.16 -21.07 6.76
C ILE A 184 13.95 -19.87 6.26
N THR A 185 14.24 -19.86 4.96
CA THR A 185 14.93 -18.78 4.28
C THR A 185 13.94 -18.01 3.41
N VAL A 186 14.23 -16.73 3.16
CA VAL A 186 13.45 -15.89 2.25
C VAL A 186 14.34 -15.51 1.07
N LYS A 187 13.87 -15.82 -0.14
CA LYS A 187 14.54 -15.45 -1.38
C LYS A 187 13.73 -14.39 -2.11
N GLU A 188 14.41 -13.38 -2.64
CA GLU A 188 13.84 -12.48 -3.64
C GLU A 188 13.82 -13.16 -5.01
N LEU A 189 12.65 -13.17 -5.64
CA LEU A 189 12.40 -13.82 -6.92
C LEU A 189 12.77 -12.89 -8.08
N THR A 190 13.37 -13.46 -9.13
CA THR A 190 13.47 -12.78 -10.42
C THR A 190 12.13 -12.83 -11.17
N LYS A 191 12.02 -12.07 -12.26
CA LYS A 191 10.83 -12.06 -13.12
C LYS A 191 10.48 -13.46 -13.63
N GLU A 192 11.48 -14.23 -14.04
CA GLU A 192 11.34 -15.60 -14.58
C GLU A 192 10.81 -16.58 -13.52
N GLU A 193 10.98 -16.25 -12.24
CA GLU A 193 10.54 -17.07 -11.12
C GLU A 193 9.12 -16.72 -10.63
N LEU A 194 8.51 -15.63 -11.12
CA LEU A 194 7.13 -15.24 -10.77
C LEU A 194 6.04 -16.32 -11.02
N PRO A 195 6.18 -17.24 -12.00
CA PRO A 195 5.25 -18.37 -12.12
C PRO A 195 5.17 -19.23 -10.84
N SER A 196 6.26 -19.34 -10.07
CA SER A 196 6.27 -20.08 -8.81
C SER A 196 5.42 -19.40 -7.74
N LEU A 197 5.54 -18.07 -7.60
CA LEU A 197 4.71 -17.25 -6.74
C LEU A 197 3.23 -17.38 -7.14
N LYS A 198 2.95 -17.25 -8.45
CA LYS A 198 1.59 -17.31 -9.01
C LYS A 198 0.88 -18.62 -8.67
N LYS A 199 1.59 -19.75 -8.70
CA LYS A 199 1.04 -21.04 -8.30
C LYS A 199 0.56 -21.01 -6.84
N ILE A 200 1.36 -20.47 -5.94
CA ILE A 200 1.06 -20.39 -4.51
C ILE A 200 -0.11 -19.44 -4.23
N THR A 201 -0.12 -18.26 -4.88
CA THR A 201 -1.19 -17.28 -4.71
C THR A 201 -2.52 -17.78 -5.26
N GLU A 202 -2.50 -18.51 -6.38
CA GLU A 202 -3.70 -19.10 -6.96
C GLU A 202 -4.28 -20.24 -6.11
N GLU A 203 -3.44 -21.16 -5.63
CA GLU A 203 -3.87 -22.21 -4.69
C GLU A 203 -4.45 -21.61 -3.41
N THR A 204 -3.86 -20.52 -2.92
CA THR A 204 -4.35 -19.79 -1.75
C THR A 204 -5.68 -19.09 -2.04
N GLY A 205 -5.83 -18.46 -3.21
CA GLY A 205 -7.08 -17.86 -3.67
C GLY A 205 -8.22 -18.87 -3.74
N LYS A 206 -7.98 -20.04 -4.34
CA LYS A 206 -8.92 -21.17 -4.37
C LYS A 206 -9.33 -21.62 -2.97
N ARG A 207 -8.35 -21.77 -2.05
CA ARG A 207 -8.60 -22.19 -0.67
C ARG A 207 -9.36 -21.16 0.16
N LYS A 208 -9.17 -19.86 -0.10
CA LYS A 208 -9.77 -18.76 0.66
C LYS A 208 -10.98 -18.10 -0.01
N GLY A 209 -11.35 -18.51 -1.22
CA GLY A 209 -12.51 -18.01 -1.93
C GLY A 209 -12.33 -16.63 -2.58
N PHE A 210 -11.10 -16.28 -2.99
CA PHE A 210 -10.84 -15.05 -3.76
C PHE A 210 -10.16 -15.32 -5.09
N VAL A 211 -10.41 -14.45 -6.06
CA VAL A 211 -9.79 -14.52 -7.39
C VAL A 211 -8.44 -13.82 -7.36
N ASP A 212 -7.38 -14.57 -7.64
CA ASP A 212 -6.03 -14.05 -7.78
C ASP A 212 -5.84 -13.31 -9.12
N LYS A 213 -4.90 -12.37 -9.17
CA LYS A 213 -4.54 -11.64 -10.39
C LYS A 213 -3.88 -12.58 -11.42
N PRO A 214 -3.99 -12.30 -12.72
CA PRO A 214 -3.27 -13.06 -13.74
C PRO A 214 -1.75 -12.86 -13.58
N LEU A 215 -0.95 -13.81 -14.09
CA LEU A 215 0.52 -13.73 -14.05
C LEU A 215 1.04 -12.41 -14.64
N THR A 216 0.44 -11.97 -15.75
CA THR A 216 0.80 -10.73 -16.46
C THR A 216 0.71 -9.49 -15.58
N TYR A 217 -0.17 -9.47 -14.57
CA TYR A 217 -0.22 -8.36 -13.62
C TYR A 217 1.05 -8.29 -12.77
N TYR A 218 1.55 -9.43 -12.29
CA TYR A 218 2.76 -9.51 -11.48
C TYR A 218 4.00 -9.14 -12.30
N GLU A 219 4.07 -9.62 -13.55
CA GLU A 219 5.13 -9.29 -14.51
C GLU A 219 5.13 -7.80 -14.85
N ASP A 220 3.96 -7.22 -15.13
CA ASP A 220 3.82 -5.79 -15.40
C ASP A 220 4.26 -4.93 -14.19
N MET A 221 3.88 -5.35 -12.97
CA MET A 221 4.32 -4.67 -11.75
C MET A 221 5.82 -4.81 -11.52
N TYR A 222 6.42 -5.97 -11.85
CA TYR A 222 7.86 -6.17 -11.80
C TYR A 222 8.57 -5.18 -12.73
N ASP A 223 8.18 -5.14 -14.01
CA ASP A 223 8.79 -4.26 -15.01
C ASP A 223 8.69 -2.77 -14.67
N LEU A 224 7.63 -2.38 -13.96
CA LEU A 224 7.39 -0.99 -13.59
C LEU A 224 8.20 -0.53 -12.37
N TYR A 225 8.45 -1.42 -11.40
CA TYR A 225 8.92 -1.02 -10.06
C TYR A 225 10.21 -1.69 -9.59
N HIS A 226 10.59 -2.83 -10.17
CA HIS A 226 11.71 -3.63 -9.65
C HIS A 226 13.02 -2.83 -9.70
N ASP A 227 13.35 -2.24 -10.85
CA ASP A 227 14.61 -1.50 -11.04
C ASP A 227 14.70 -0.23 -10.18
N ARG A 228 13.56 0.24 -9.65
CA ARG A 228 13.46 1.36 -8.71
C ARG A 228 13.56 0.92 -7.25
N GLY A 229 13.60 -0.38 -6.97
CA GLY A 229 13.53 -0.94 -5.62
C GLY A 229 12.17 -0.73 -4.93
N GLU A 230 11.12 -0.42 -5.69
CA GLU A 230 9.79 -0.07 -5.19
C GLU A 230 8.83 -1.28 -5.14
N ILE A 231 9.27 -2.45 -5.63
CA ILE A 231 8.60 -3.75 -5.45
C ILE A 231 9.64 -4.84 -5.21
N ARG A 232 9.29 -5.82 -4.37
CA ARG A 232 10.05 -7.07 -4.20
C ARG A 232 9.08 -8.23 -4.12
N TYR A 233 9.39 -9.32 -4.81
CA TYR A 233 8.64 -10.57 -4.71
C TYR A 233 9.45 -11.56 -3.88
N LEU A 234 8.91 -11.97 -2.73
CA LEU A 234 9.63 -12.80 -1.78
C LEU A 234 8.98 -14.18 -1.70
N LEU A 235 9.80 -15.22 -1.72
CA LEU A 235 9.39 -16.61 -1.51
C LEU A 235 10.08 -17.16 -0.26
N ALA A 236 9.28 -17.68 0.67
CA ALA A 236 9.78 -18.39 1.83
C ALA A 236 9.96 -19.88 1.48
N THR A 237 11.14 -20.42 1.75
CA THR A 237 11.51 -21.82 1.49
C THR A 237 12.03 -22.48 2.76
N ILE A 238 11.69 -23.75 2.95
CA ILE A 238 12.22 -24.56 4.06
C ILE A 238 13.22 -25.58 3.50
N HIS A 239 14.42 -25.61 4.07
CA HIS A 239 15.43 -26.60 3.74
C HIS A 239 15.27 -27.82 4.67
N LEU A 240 14.62 -28.88 4.17
CA LEU A 240 14.25 -30.03 5.01
C LEU A 240 15.44 -30.75 5.64
N GLU A 241 16.59 -30.82 4.95
CA GLU A 241 17.81 -31.43 5.48
C GLU A 241 18.40 -30.61 6.64
N GLU A 242 18.45 -29.28 6.48
CA GLU A 242 18.89 -28.37 7.54
C GLU A 242 17.96 -28.46 8.75
N TYR A 243 16.65 -28.46 8.51
CA TYR A 243 15.68 -28.60 9.60
C TYR A 243 15.82 -29.94 10.33
N LEU A 244 16.05 -31.03 9.61
CA LEU A 244 16.29 -32.35 10.22
C LEU A 244 17.58 -32.35 11.07
N ASN A 245 18.64 -31.70 10.61
CA ASN A 245 19.88 -31.57 11.37
C ASN A 245 19.66 -30.78 12.66
N ASN A 246 18.96 -29.64 12.61
CA ASN A 246 18.62 -28.85 13.79
C ASN A 246 17.80 -29.66 14.82
N LEU A 247 16.82 -30.46 14.35
CA LEU A 247 16.03 -31.33 15.22
C LEU A 247 16.89 -32.42 15.89
N ASN A 248 17.85 -32.99 15.17
CA ASN A 248 18.76 -33.99 15.72
C ASN A 248 19.74 -33.41 16.74
N GLU A 249 20.16 -32.16 16.57
CA GLU A 249 20.97 -31.45 17.58
C GLU A 249 20.16 -31.17 18.85
N GLU A 250 18.92 -30.68 18.70
CA GLU A 250 18.03 -30.41 19.84
C GLU A 250 17.70 -31.71 20.60
N LEU A 251 17.50 -32.83 19.88
CA LEU A 251 17.30 -34.14 20.49
C LEU A 251 18.50 -34.56 21.36
N LYS A 252 19.72 -34.40 20.86
CA LYS A 252 20.95 -34.71 21.61
C LYS A 252 21.08 -33.84 22.86
N GLU A 253 20.72 -32.55 22.79
CA GLU A 253 20.72 -31.67 23.96
C GLU A 253 19.73 -32.12 25.03
N TYR A 254 18.51 -32.54 24.63
CA TYR A 254 17.52 -33.07 25.55
C TYR A 254 17.95 -34.41 26.16
N GLU A 255 18.54 -35.31 25.37
CA GLU A 255 19.08 -36.59 25.86
C GLU A 255 20.17 -36.36 26.91
N ASN A 256 21.10 -35.43 26.66
CA ASN A 256 22.14 -35.06 27.62
C ASN A 256 21.54 -34.45 28.90
N THR A 257 20.51 -33.60 28.77
CA THR A 257 19.84 -32.98 29.93
C THR A 257 19.12 -34.02 30.77
N LEU A 258 18.46 -35.00 30.14
CA LEU A 258 17.77 -36.10 30.81
C LEU A 258 18.75 -36.95 31.61
N ALA A 259 19.86 -37.38 30.99
CA ALA A 259 20.91 -38.16 31.64
C ALA A 259 21.46 -37.45 32.90
N ASN A 260 21.75 -36.15 32.79
CA ASN A 260 22.24 -35.35 33.92
C ASN A 260 21.18 -35.15 35.04
N THR A 261 19.89 -35.30 34.74
CA THR A 261 18.82 -35.13 35.73
C THR A 261 18.53 -36.44 36.47
N GLU A 262 18.68 -37.59 35.81
CA GLU A 262 18.58 -38.92 36.44
C GLU A 262 19.71 -39.17 37.45
N ASP A 263 20.91 -38.62 37.20
CA ASP A 263 22.05 -38.66 38.13
C ASP A 263 21.88 -37.79 39.39
N ILE A 264 20.91 -36.86 39.43
CA ILE A 264 20.65 -35.98 40.60
C ILE A 264 19.64 -36.60 41.58
N HIS A 265 18.86 -37.59 41.14
CA HIS A 265 17.86 -38.28 41.95
C HIS A 265 18.25 -39.71 42.36
N SER A 266 19.48 -40.13 42.04
CA SER A 266 20.11 -41.38 42.51
C SER A 266 21.11 -41.11 43.63
#